data_AF-A0A131Z7N4-F1
#
_entry.id   AF-A0A131Z7N4-F1
#
_cell.length_a   1.000
_cell.length_b   1.000
_cell.length_c   1.000
_cell.angle_alpha   90.00
_cell.angle_beta   90.00
_cell.angle_gamma   90.00
#
_symmetry.space_group_name_H-M   'P 1'
#
loop_
_entity.id
_entity.type
_entity.pdbx_description
1 polymer ?
#
loop_
_entity_poly.entity_id
_entity_poly.type
_entity_poly.pdbx_seq_one_letter_code
_entity_poly.pdbx_strand_id
1 'polypeptide(L)'
;PRRLMYKWRDLALKTERLRREVTIALVGKYIKLQDAYSSVIKALQHAALACNHRLMIMYIDAEELEPTMKAEHPVKFHAAWQNLCVADGIIVPGGFGSRGVEGKIAAIEWARKNKKPFLGVCLGLQCAVIEFSRNVLGWQDANSAEIDSKTSHPVIIEMPEHNVGQMGGTMRLGKRETIFNTEDSLLRKLYQNAEKIEERHRHRYEVNPSHVPELEKAGLKFVGKDTSGKRMEVIELSDHPYFVGVQFHPEYISRPLKPSPPYMGLVLASCGRLNGFLLRGCRMSPRQLSDVSSSSEEEVHESVPVCVEEDATGVPVRVSGPSRESVKHHDLHHELHHDLHHTSHHDLHHTGHHDLHHTSHQGAHSGTMTPGFSRSEDYRSVATCNDDPDPPSDTEDRLSSQRCNGKILTAEEADKAHDSNCLNAKPSKSGQHDS
;
A
#
# COMPACT_ATOMS: atom_id res chain seq x y z
N PRO A 1 -26.32 -22.07 -2.68
CA PRO A 1 -26.57 -20.98 -1.69
C PRO A 1 -25.66 -21.01 -0.43
N ARG A 2 -25.81 -21.96 0.52
CA ARG A 2 -25.13 -21.92 1.84
C ARG A 2 -23.59 -21.81 1.76
N ARG A 3 -22.91 -22.54 0.86
CA ARG A 3 -21.44 -22.47 0.68
C ARG A 3 -20.91 -21.09 0.27
N LEU A 4 -21.69 -20.27 -0.45
CA LEU A 4 -21.26 -18.93 -0.87
C LEU A 4 -21.35 -17.92 0.29
N MET A 5 -22.42 -17.98 1.09
CA MET A 5 -22.61 -17.12 2.25
C MET A 5 -21.53 -17.28 3.33
N TYR A 6 -20.90 -18.45 3.42
CA TYR A 6 -19.83 -18.70 4.40
C TYR A 6 -18.64 -17.75 4.22
N LYS A 7 -18.15 -17.57 2.98
CA LYS A 7 -17.00 -16.69 2.71
C LYS A 7 -17.28 -15.22 3.05
N TRP A 8 -18.49 -14.75 2.77
CA TRP A 8 -18.91 -13.37 3.08
C TRP A 8 -19.12 -13.15 4.58
N ARG A 9 -19.71 -14.12 5.29
CA ARG A 9 -19.86 -14.06 6.75
C ARG A 9 -18.51 -14.10 7.47
N ASP A 10 -17.59 -14.96 7.05
CA ASP A 10 -16.22 -15.01 7.59
C ASP A 10 -15.47 -13.69 7.35
N LEU A 11 -15.60 -13.09 6.16
CA LEU A 11 -15.00 -11.79 5.86
C LEU A 11 -15.56 -10.64 6.72
N ALA A 12 -16.89 -10.60 6.92
CA ALA A 12 -17.52 -9.62 7.81
C ALA A 12 -17.05 -9.78 9.27
N LEU A 13 -17.13 -11.00 9.80
CA LEU A 13 -16.67 -11.33 11.15
C LEU A 13 -15.17 -11.08 11.35
N LYS A 14 -14.34 -11.24 10.32
CA LYS A 14 -12.93 -10.84 10.35
C LYS A 14 -12.82 -9.34 10.52
N THR A 15 -13.46 -8.57 9.64
CA THR A 15 -13.39 -7.10 9.60
C THR A 15 -13.71 -6.47 10.96
N GLU A 16 -14.74 -6.97 11.66
CA GLU A 16 -15.15 -6.52 12.99
C GLU A 16 -14.19 -6.91 14.14
N ARG A 17 -13.35 -7.92 13.94
CA ARG A 17 -12.56 -8.57 15.02
C ARG A 17 -11.05 -8.38 14.90
N LEU A 18 -10.56 -7.57 13.95
CA LEU A 18 -9.12 -7.34 13.79
C LEU A 18 -8.59 -6.41 14.88
N ARG A 19 -7.62 -6.91 15.65
CA ARG A 19 -6.96 -6.18 16.76
C ARG A 19 -5.56 -5.69 16.45
N ARG A 20 -4.79 -6.44 15.65
CA ARG A 20 -3.45 -6.01 15.20
C ARG A 20 -3.62 -4.98 14.09
N GLU A 21 -2.80 -3.94 14.10
CA GLU A 21 -2.85 -2.85 13.13
C GLU A 21 -1.65 -2.91 12.18
N VAL A 22 -1.83 -2.35 10.99
CA VAL A 22 -0.75 -2.10 10.04
C VAL A 22 -0.94 -0.72 9.45
N THR A 23 0.06 0.13 9.61
CA THR A 23 0.03 1.53 9.22
C THR A 23 0.74 1.70 7.89
N ILE A 24 0.04 2.20 6.87
CA ILE A 24 0.61 2.45 5.55
C ILE A 24 0.55 3.95 5.25
N ALA A 25 1.72 4.54 4.96
CA ALA A 25 1.82 5.91 4.47
C ALA A 25 1.48 5.96 2.97
N LEU A 26 0.42 6.68 2.61
CA LEU A 26 0.03 6.95 1.23
C LEU A 26 0.49 8.36 0.88
N VAL A 27 1.55 8.46 0.08
CA VAL A 27 2.16 9.74 -0.34
C VAL A 27 1.56 10.16 -1.68
N GLY A 28 0.69 11.17 -1.67
CA GLY A 28 -0.17 11.49 -2.82
C GLY A 28 -0.34 12.98 -3.10
N LYS A 29 -0.86 13.31 -4.29
CA LYS A 29 -1.19 14.70 -4.73
C LYS A 29 -2.53 15.20 -4.16
N TYR A 30 -3.45 14.31 -3.80
CA TYR A 30 -4.85 14.66 -3.50
C TYR A 30 -5.33 14.14 -2.15
N ILE A 31 -4.59 14.39 -1.06
CA ILE A 31 -4.95 13.84 0.28
C ILE A 31 -6.29 14.36 0.83
N LYS A 32 -6.73 15.56 0.43
CA LYS A 32 -8.01 16.15 0.86
C LYS A 32 -9.22 15.44 0.25
N LEU A 33 -9.07 14.85 -0.93
CA LEU A 33 -10.09 14.05 -1.60
C LEU A 33 -9.67 12.57 -1.53
N GLN A 34 -9.88 11.95 -0.36
CA GLN A 34 -9.49 10.55 -0.13
C GLN A 34 -10.07 9.58 -1.18
N ASP A 35 -11.24 9.92 -1.73
CA ASP A 35 -11.89 9.16 -2.79
C ASP A 35 -11.04 9.04 -4.08
N ALA A 36 -10.12 9.99 -4.34
CA ALA A 36 -9.17 9.92 -5.45
C ALA A 36 -8.27 8.67 -5.39
N TYR A 37 -8.10 8.08 -4.21
CA TYR A 37 -7.33 6.87 -3.96
C TYR A 37 -8.21 5.66 -3.59
N SER A 38 -9.53 5.72 -3.79
CA SER A 38 -10.49 4.66 -3.42
C SER A 38 -10.05 3.26 -3.81
N SER A 39 -9.57 3.05 -5.05
CA SER A 39 -9.13 1.75 -5.54
C SER A 39 -7.89 1.24 -4.80
N VAL A 40 -6.91 2.11 -4.56
CA VAL A 40 -5.68 1.83 -3.79
C VAL A 40 -6.03 1.47 -2.35
N ILE A 41 -6.87 2.28 -1.70
CA ILE A 41 -7.38 2.06 -0.33
C ILE A 41 -8.09 0.71 -0.24
N LYS A 42 -8.98 0.38 -1.18
CA LYS A 42 -9.68 -0.92 -1.19
C LYS A 42 -8.73 -2.10 -1.43
N ALA A 43 -7.72 -1.94 -2.29
CA ALA A 43 -6.73 -2.98 -2.51
C ALA A 43 -5.86 -3.26 -1.26
N LEU A 44 -5.44 -2.21 -0.55
CA LEU A 44 -4.80 -2.32 0.76
C LEU A 44 -5.72 -2.98 1.79
N GLN A 45 -7.01 -2.59 1.85
CA GLN A 45 -7.98 -3.20 2.76
C GLN A 45 -8.14 -4.70 2.50
N HIS A 46 -8.21 -5.14 1.23
CA HIS A 46 -8.26 -6.57 0.90
C HIS A 46 -7.01 -7.32 1.40
N ALA A 47 -5.82 -6.74 1.22
CA ALA A 47 -4.55 -7.33 1.66
C ALA A 47 -4.46 -7.41 3.19
N ALA A 48 -4.79 -6.33 3.90
CA ALA A 48 -4.79 -6.26 5.36
C ALA A 48 -5.80 -7.23 6.00
N LEU A 49 -7.03 -7.31 5.46
CA LEU A 49 -8.03 -8.28 5.88
C LEU A 49 -7.55 -9.73 5.74
N ALA A 50 -6.88 -10.07 4.62
CA ALA A 50 -6.29 -11.38 4.44
C ALA A 50 -5.14 -11.64 5.44
N CYS A 51 -4.29 -10.64 5.69
CA CYS A 51 -3.23 -10.68 6.69
C CYS A 51 -3.73 -10.68 8.14
N ASN A 52 -5.04 -10.51 8.37
CA ASN A 52 -5.69 -10.35 9.67
C ASN A 52 -5.24 -9.10 10.45
N HIS A 53 -4.93 -8.01 9.75
CA HIS A 53 -4.57 -6.71 10.33
C HIS A 53 -5.59 -5.62 9.94
N ARG A 54 -5.89 -4.74 10.89
CA ARG A 54 -6.69 -3.52 10.68
C ARG A 54 -5.81 -2.50 9.97
N LEU A 55 -6.19 -2.11 8.75
CA LEU A 55 -5.44 -1.13 7.97
C LEU A 55 -5.62 0.27 8.57
N MET A 56 -4.51 0.92 8.90
CA MET A 56 -4.43 2.33 9.22
C MET A 56 -3.73 3.04 8.05
N ILE A 57 -4.29 4.15 7.56
CA ILE A 57 -3.71 4.92 6.46
C ILE A 57 -3.28 6.28 6.98
N MET A 58 -2.00 6.60 6.80
CA MET A 58 -1.47 7.94 6.98
C MET A 58 -1.43 8.61 5.61
N TYR A 59 -2.35 9.53 5.36
CA TYR A 59 -2.35 10.34 4.14
C TYR A 59 -1.31 11.44 4.29
N ILE A 60 -0.36 11.50 3.35
CA ILE A 60 0.73 12.48 3.34
C ILE A 60 0.67 13.22 2.01
N ASP A 61 0.57 14.56 2.06
CA ASP A 61 0.67 15.36 0.85
C ASP A 61 2.12 15.30 0.36
N ALA A 62 2.30 14.94 -0.91
CA ALA A 62 3.63 14.84 -1.47
C ALA A 62 4.33 16.22 -1.50
N GLU A 63 3.59 17.32 -1.64
CA GLU A 63 4.18 18.66 -1.57
C GLU A 63 4.75 18.94 -0.17
N GLU A 64 4.09 18.50 0.91
CA GLU A 64 4.55 18.72 2.29
C GLU A 64 5.87 18.02 2.63
N LEU A 65 6.33 17.06 1.81
CA LEU A 65 7.63 16.42 1.95
C LEU A 65 8.77 17.16 1.21
N GLU A 66 8.48 18.16 0.38
CA GLU A 66 9.48 18.85 -0.44
C GLU A 66 10.43 19.73 0.40
N PRO A 67 11.73 19.86 0.01
CA PRO A 67 12.70 20.66 0.77
C PRO A 67 12.32 22.14 0.95
N THR A 68 11.58 22.71 0.00
CA THR A 68 11.02 24.07 0.04
C THR A 68 10.07 24.26 1.23
N MET A 69 9.20 23.28 1.49
CA MET A 69 8.22 23.32 2.58
C MET A 69 8.86 23.33 3.96
N LYS A 70 10.12 22.88 4.10
CA LYS A 70 10.88 23.03 5.34
C LYS A 70 11.14 24.49 5.71
N ALA A 71 11.33 25.35 4.71
CA ALA A 71 11.55 26.79 4.91
C ALA A 71 10.21 27.56 5.01
N GLU A 72 9.27 27.26 4.11
CA GLU A 72 8.01 28.00 4.02
C GLU A 72 6.99 27.60 5.11
N HIS A 73 6.87 26.31 5.39
CA HIS A 73 5.84 25.73 6.25
C HIS A 73 6.38 24.58 7.15
N PRO A 74 7.40 24.85 8.01
CA PRO A 74 8.11 23.82 8.77
C PRO A 74 7.21 22.91 9.61
N VAL A 75 6.10 23.43 10.16
CA VAL A 75 5.15 22.62 10.96
C VAL A 75 4.51 21.51 10.12
N LYS A 76 4.09 21.80 8.90
CA LYS A 76 3.53 20.80 7.97
C LYS A 76 4.59 19.82 7.52
N PHE A 77 5.76 20.33 7.14
CA PHE A 77 6.89 19.51 6.73
C PHE A 77 7.28 18.49 7.80
N HIS A 78 7.47 18.92 9.05
CA HIS A 78 7.83 18.02 10.13
C HIS A 78 6.71 17.03 10.50
N ALA A 79 5.43 17.43 10.43
CA ALA A 79 4.31 16.51 10.64
C ALA A 79 4.20 15.45 9.53
N ALA A 80 4.38 15.83 8.27
CA ALA A 80 4.39 14.93 7.13
C ALA A 80 5.53 13.89 7.24
N TRP A 81 6.75 14.35 7.54
CA TRP A 81 7.90 13.48 7.76
C TRP A 81 7.74 12.58 9.00
N GLN A 82 7.15 13.08 10.10
CA GLN A 82 6.84 12.26 11.28
C GLN A 82 5.92 11.09 10.91
N ASN A 83 4.82 11.37 10.19
CA ASN A 83 3.88 10.34 9.71
C ASN A 83 4.57 9.32 8.78
N LEU A 84 5.47 9.76 7.90
CA LEU A 84 6.23 8.88 7.00
C LEU A 84 7.15 7.93 7.77
N CYS A 85 7.81 8.42 8.81
CA CYS A 85 8.75 7.64 9.63
C CYS A 85 8.06 6.55 10.46
N VAL A 86 6.90 6.86 11.05
CA VAL A 86 6.18 5.94 11.96
C VAL A 86 5.30 4.91 11.24
N ALA A 87 4.87 5.15 10.01
CA ALA A 87 4.15 4.15 9.23
C ALA A 87 5.00 2.88 9.03
N ASP A 88 4.40 1.70 8.89
CA ASP A 88 5.08 0.41 8.73
C ASP A 88 5.53 0.14 7.29
N GLY A 89 4.82 0.71 6.31
CA GLY A 89 5.15 0.66 4.88
C GLY A 89 4.68 1.90 4.13
N ILE A 90 5.25 2.13 2.94
CA ILE A 90 5.04 3.32 2.13
C ILE A 90 4.48 2.91 0.75
N ILE A 91 3.47 3.64 0.27
CA ILE A 91 2.94 3.50 -1.09
C ILE A 91 2.93 4.85 -1.80
N VAL A 92 3.50 4.88 -3.01
CA VAL A 92 3.38 6.00 -3.94
C VAL A 92 2.48 5.54 -5.11
N PRO A 93 1.21 5.99 -5.15
CA PRO A 93 0.26 5.62 -6.20
C PRO A 93 0.54 6.38 -7.50
N GLY A 94 -0.22 6.04 -8.55
CA GLY A 94 -0.18 6.76 -9.81
C GLY A 94 -0.58 8.24 -9.68
N GLY A 95 -0.11 9.06 -10.61
CA GLY A 95 -0.37 10.49 -10.70
C GLY A 95 -0.06 11.03 -12.10
N PHE A 96 -0.10 12.35 -12.26
CA PHE A 96 0.20 13.06 -13.50
C PHE A 96 0.72 14.47 -13.19
N GLY A 97 1.61 14.99 -14.03
CA GLY A 97 2.24 16.29 -13.88
C GLY A 97 3.33 16.35 -12.79
N SER A 98 4.04 17.46 -12.77
CA SER A 98 5.22 17.70 -11.91
C SER A 98 4.91 17.87 -10.41
N ARG A 99 3.67 18.19 -10.03
CA ARG A 99 3.32 18.60 -8.67
C ARG A 99 3.57 17.51 -7.63
N GLY A 100 4.34 17.82 -6.59
CA GLY A 100 4.68 16.89 -5.53
C GLY A 100 5.57 15.74 -6.00
N VAL A 101 6.29 15.84 -7.13
CA VAL A 101 7.15 14.73 -7.58
C VAL A 101 8.43 14.65 -6.75
N GLU A 102 9.04 15.78 -6.41
CA GLU A 102 10.27 15.82 -5.62
C GLU A 102 10.03 15.28 -4.20
N GLY A 103 8.86 15.54 -3.60
CA GLY A 103 8.49 14.94 -2.31
C GLY A 103 8.19 13.43 -2.39
N LYS A 104 7.68 12.92 -3.52
CA LYS A 104 7.59 11.46 -3.75
C LYS A 104 8.99 10.85 -3.85
N ILE A 105 9.91 11.48 -4.58
CA ILE A 105 11.30 11.04 -4.71
C ILE A 105 11.97 10.98 -3.32
N ALA A 106 11.83 12.03 -2.50
CA ALA A 106 12.34 12.05 -1.14
C ALA A 106 11.75 10.94 -0.24
N ALA A 107 10.45 10.64 -0.38
CA ALA A 107 9.81 9.53 0.34
C ALA A 107 10.35 8.16 -0.08
N ILE A 108 10.66 7.98 -1.37
CA ILE A 108 11.22 6.73 -1.91
C ILE A 108 12.67 6.54 -1.48
N GLU A 109 13.47 7.62 -1.49
CA GLU A 109 14.83 7.63 -0.97
C GLU A 109 14.84 7.22 0.52
N TRP A 110 13.94 7.82 1.30
CA TRP A 110 13.77 7.47 2.72
C TRP A 110 13.42 6.00 2.90
N ALA A 111 12.47 5.48 2.10
CA ALA A 111 12.09 4.08 2.14
C ALA A 111 13.29 3.16 1.85
N ARG A 112 14.00 3.41 0.74
CA ARG A 112 15.16 2.64 0.29
C ARG A 112 16.28 2.64 1.34
N LYS A 113 16.65 3.80 1.87
CA LYS A 113 17.74 3.95 2.85
C LYS A 113 17.42 3.30 4.20
N ASN A 114 16.17 3.35 4.65
CA ASN A 114 15.75 2.80 5.94
C ASN A 114 15.15 1.38 5.85
N LYS A 115 15.31 0.70 4.69
CA LYS A 115 14.76 -0.63 4.40
C LYS A 115 13.25 -0.74 4.65
N LYS A 116 12.51 0.35 4.43
CA LYS A 116 11.07 0.44 4.71
C LYS A 116 10.26 -0.16 3.56
N PRO A 117 9.36 -1.14 3.79
CA PRO A 117 8.53 -1.74 2.75
C PRO A 117 7.87 -0.71 1.84
N PHE A 118 8.13 -0.81 0.54
CA PHE A 118 7.73 0.18 -0.47
C PHE A 118 7.00 -0.45 -1.66
N LEU A 119 5.90 0.18 -2.08
CA LEU A 119 5.23 -0.10 -3.35
C LEU A 119 5.07 1.19 -4.19
N GLY A 120 5.70 1.21 -5.36
CA GLY A 120 5.46 2.22 -6.40
C GLY A 120 4.44 1.71 -7.42
N VAL A 121 3.41 2.49 -7.73
CA VAL A 121 2.40 2.16 -8.76
C VAL A 121 2.40 3.23 -9.84
N CYS A 122 2.57 2.82 -11.10
CA CYS A 122 2.62 3.71 -12.27
C CYS A 122 3.67 4.82 -12.07
N LEU A 123 3.26 6.07 -11.84
CA LEU A 123 4.17 7.17 -11.47
C LEU A 123 5.10 6.81 -10.29
N GLY A 124 4.67 5.98 -9.34
CA GLY A 124 5.51 5.52 -8.23
C GLY A 124 6.71 4.66 -8.67
N LEU A 125 6.60 3.87 -9.74
CA LEU A 125 7.75 3.19 -10.35
C LEU A 125 8.70 4.21 -10.99
N GLN A 126 8.13 5.16 -11.74
CA GLN A 126 8.90 6.19 -12.45
C GLN A 126 9.70 7.07 -11.48
N CYS A 127 9.08 7.53 -10.40
CA CYS A 127 9.78 8.27 -9.33
C CYS A 127 10.88 7.44 -8.65
N ALA A 128 10.71 6.11 -8.52
CA ALA A 128 11.74 5.24 -7.94
C ALA A 128 12.95 5.05 -8.87
N VAL A 129 12.73 4.98 -10.18
CA VAL A 129 13.82 4.97 -11.18
C VAL A 129 14.57 6.30 -11.17
N ILE A 130 13.85 7.43 -11.06
CA ILE A 130 14.47 8.77 -10.95
C ILE A 130 15.29 8.88 -9.65
N GLU A 131 14.72 8.50 -8.49
CA GLU A 131 15.42 8.48 -7.20
C GLU A 131 16.72 7.68 -7.27
N PHE A 132 16.65 6.45 -7.79
CA PHE A 132 17.79 5.56 -7.90
C PHE A 132 18.87 6.11 -8.84
N SER A 133 18.46 6.74 -9.94
CA SER A 133 19.38 7.38 -10.89
C SER A 133 20.15 8.55 -10.25
N ARG A 134 19.45 9.41 -9.51
CA ARG A 134 20.07 10.54 -8.81
C ARG A 134 20.97 10.09 -7.65
N ASN A 135 20.50 9.16 -6.83
CA ASN A 135 21.14 8.83 -5.56
C ASN A 135 22.09 7.63 -5.58
N VAL A 136 22.05 6.77 -6.61
CA VAL A 136 22.93 5.58 -6.73
C VAL A 136 23.85 5.68 -7.95
N LEU A 137 23.33 6.09 -9.12
CA LEU A 137 24.17 6.37 -10.30
C LEU A 137 24.84 7.76 -10.24
N GLY A 138 24.36 8.67 -9.38
CA GLY A 138 24.89 10.01 -9.21
C GLY A 138 24.42 11.02 -10.27
N TRP A 139 23.50 10.63 -11.16
CA TRP A 139 22.94 11.48 -12.23
C TRP A 139 21.95 12.49 -11.64
N GLN A 140 22.45 13.56 -11.03
CA GLN A 140 21.63 14.51 -10.25
C GLN A 140 20.51 15.18 -11.04
N ASP A 141 20.69 15.39 -12.34
CA ASP A 141 19.68 15.98 -13.23
C ASP A 141 18.71 14.94 -13.83
N ALA A 142 18.86 13.64 -13.52
CA ALA A 142 18.00 12.60 -14.07
C ALA A 142 16.53 12.86 -13.75
N ASN A 143 15.68 12.80 -14.77
CA ASN A 143 14.26 13.14 -14.64
C ASN A 143 13.40 12.46 -15.71
N SER A 144 12.09 12.66 -15.62
CA SER A 144 11.15 12.37 -16.70
C SER A 144 11.11 13.49 -17.72
N ALA A 145 11.07 13.13 -19.00
CA ALA A 145 10.81 14.06 -20.10
C ALA A 145 9.43 14.76 -20.00
N GLU A 146 8.49 14.23 -19.20
CA GLU A 146 7.24 14.91 -18.84
C GLU A 146 7.47 16.17 -17.98
N ILE A 147 8.48 16.11 -17.10
CA ILE A 147 8.68 17.06 -16.00
C ILE A 147 9.78 18.06 -16.35
N ASP A 148 10.90 17.56 -16.86
CA ASP A 148 12.01 18.36 -17.35
C ASP A 148 12.48 17.82 -18.70
N SER A 149 12.13 18.53 -19.77
CA SER A 149 12.54 18.21 -21.14
C SER A 149 13.98 18.62 -21.48
N LYS A 150 14.71 19.22 -20.53
CA LYS A 150 16.11 19.66 -20.69
C LYS A 150 17.11 18.79 -19.93
N THR A 151 16.66 17.77 -19.19
CA THR A 151 17.54 16.79 -18.53
C THR A 151 18.50 16.15 -19.53
N SER A 152 19.77 15.99 -19.14
CA SER A 152 20.75 15.23 -19.92
C SER A 152 20.63 13.72 -19.70
N HIS A 153 19.93 13.30 -18.65
CA HIS A 153 19.63 11.90 -18.32
C HIS A 153 18.10 11.66 -18.30
N PRO A 154 17.43 11.61 -19.47
CA PRO A 154 16.00 11.33 -19.58
C PRO A 154 15.73 9.83 -19.29
N VAL A 155 15.67 9.49 -18.01
CA VAL A 155 15.48 8.10 -17.54
C VAL A 155 14.04 7.60 -17.70
N ILE A 156 13.08 8.52 -17.82
CA ILE A 156 11.68 8.24 -18.17
C ILE A 156 11.32 9.04 -19.43
N ILE A 157 10.79 8.39 -20.47
CA ILE A 157 10.50 8.97 -21.79
C ILE A 157 9.10 8.59 -22.30
N GLU A 158 8.52 9.39 -23.19
CA GLU A 158 7.23 9.04 -23.82
C GLU A 158 7.47 7.92 -24.86
N MET A 159 6.76 6.80 -24.71
CA MET A 159 6.85 5.67 -25.64
C MET A 159 5.43 5.22 -26.02
N PRO A 160 4.72 6.01 -26.83
CA PRO A 160 3.31 5.78 -27.11
C PRO A 160 3.10 4.55 -27.99
N GLU A 161 1.87 4.03 -27.96
CA GLU A 161 1.48 2.86 -28.76
C GLU A 161 0.87 3.27 -30.10
N HIS A 162 1.28 2.56 -31.14
CA HIS A 162 0.82 2.75 -32.51
C HIS A 162 0.00 1.52 -32.90
N ASN A 163 -1.27 1.53 -32.52
CA ASN A 163 -2.20 0.44 -32.75
C ASN A 163 -2.87 0.59 -34.13
N VAL A 164 -3.05 -0.53 -34.85
CA VAL A 164 -3.72 -0.53 -36.16
C VAL A 164 -5.14 0.05 -36.02
N GLY A 165 -5.45 1.05 -36.84
CA GLY A 165 -6.74 1.75 -36.81
C GLY A 165 -6.81 2.96 -35.85
N GLN A 166 -5.74 3.27 -35.11
CA GLN A 166 -5.64 4.50 -34.32
C GLN A 166 -4.62 5.46 -34.95
N MET A 167 -4.97 6.76 -35.03
CA MET A 167 -4.08 7.80 -35.53
C MET A 167 -3.31 8.46 -34.38
N GLY A 168 -2.01 8.68 -34.58
CA GLY A 168 -1.11 9.26 -33.59
C GLY A 168 -0.65 8.27 -32.51
N GLY A 169 0.18 8.77 -31.59
CA GLY A 169 0.65 8.00 -30.44
C GLY A 169 -0.43 7.88 -29.38
N THR A 170 -0.83 6.65 -29.04
CA THR A 170 -1.89 6.39 -28.06
C THR A 170 -1.35 5.95 -26.70
N MET A 171 -2.12 6.21 -25.65
CA MET A 171 -1.80 5.83 -24.27
C MET A 171 -1.83 4.30 -24.10
N ARG A 172 -0.84 3.72 -23.42
CA ARG A 172 -0.85 2.29 -23.04
C ARG A 172 -1.98 2.06 -22.04
N LEU A 173 -3.08 1.50 -22.54
CA LEU A 173 -4.35 1.37 -21.86
C LEU A 173 -4.90 -0.06 -21.93
N GLY A 174 -5.55 -0.47 -20.84
CA GLY A 174 -6.30 -1.73 -20.77
C GLY A 174 -5.50 -2.89 -20.22
N LYS A 175 -6.01 -4.10 -20.40
CA LYS A 175 -5.39 -5.36 -19.95
C LYS A 175 -4.22 -5.70 -20.87
N ARG A 176 -3.02 -5.96 -20.34
CA ARG A 176 -1.82 -6.36 -21.10
C ARG A 176 -1.09 -7.49 -20.39
N GLU A 177 -0.31 -8.25 -21.15
CA GLU A 177 0.58 -9.28 -20.63
C GLU A 177 1.93 -8.67 -20.24
N THR A 178 2.36 -8.96 -19.00
CA THR A 178 3.72 -8.75 -18.50
C THR A 178 4.37 -10.12 -18.34
N ILE A 179 5.58 -10.31 -18.87
CA ILE A 179 6.36 -11.54 -18.79
C ILE A 179 7.46 -11.35 -17.75
N PHE A 180 7.60 -12.29 -16.81
CA PHE A 180 8.73 -12.31 -15.89
C PHE A 180 9.97 -12.86 -16.61
N ASN A 181 11.10 -12.16 -16.51
CA ASN A 181 12.37 -12.55 -17.15
C ASN A 181 13.33 -13.31 -16.21
N THR A 182 12.92 -13.56 -14.95
CA THR A 182 13.74 -14.22 -13.93
C THR A 182 12.90 -15.12 -13.02
N GLU A 183 13.56 -16.11 -12.42
CA GLU A 183 13.02 -16.97 -11.35
C GLU A 183 13.20 -16.31 -9.97
N ASP A 184 14.28 -15.53 -9.83
CA ASP A 184 14.52 -14.72 -8.64
C ASP A 184 13.77 -13.37 -8.72
N SER A 185 12.45 -13.47 -8.57
CA SER A 185 11.58 -12.32 -8.34
C SER A 185 10.65 -12.61 -7.14
N LEU A 186 10.63 -11.68 -6.19
CA LEU A 186 9.73 -11.68 -5.06
C LEU A 186 8.28 -11.60 -5.55
N LEU A 187 8.02 -10.74 -6.55
CA LEU A 187 6.68 -10.57 -7.09
C LEU A 187 6.22 -11.80 -7.87
N ARG A 188 7.09 -12.44 -8.68
CA ARG A 188 6.77 -13.72 -9.35
C ARG A 188 6.36 -14.80 -8.35
N LYS A 189 7.05 -14.90 -7.20
CA LYS A 189 6.68 -15.82 -6.10
C LYS A 189 5.28 -15.50 -5.55
N LEU A 190 4.95 -14.22 -5.35
CA LEU A 190 3.60 -13.78 -4.94
C LEU A 190 2.50 -14.08 -5.99
N TYR A 191 2.83 -14.03 -7.29
CA TYR A 191 1.96 -14.51 -8.38
C TYR A 191 2.01 -16.04 -8.59
N GLN A 192 2.46 -16.82 -7.60
CA GLN A 192 2.49 -18.29 -7.61
C GLN A 192 3.38 -18.87 -8.72
N ASN A 193 4.54 -18.26 -8.94
CA ASN A 193 5.57 -18.65 -9.90
C ASN A 193 5.15 -18.59 -11.39
N ALA A 194 4.02 -17.95 -11.70
CA ALA A 194 3.56 -17.74 -13.07
C ALA A 194 4.65 -17.09 -13.95
N GLU A 195 4.79 -17.56 -15.19
CA GLU A 195 5.74 -17.01 -16.18
C GLU A 195 5.29 -15.64 -16.70
N LYS A 196 3.96 -15.44 -16.82
CA LYS A 196 3.34 -14.19 -17.23
C LYS A 196 2.10 -13.88 -16.42
N ILE A 197 1.79 -12.59 -16.32
CA ILE A 197 0.60 -12.05 -15.64
C ILE A 197 -0.15 -11.11 -16.57
N GLU A 198 -1.44 -10.90 -16.31
CA GLU A 198 -2.25 -9.95 -17.05
C GLU A 198 -2.79 -8.85 -16.13
N GLU A 199 -2.34 -7.63 -16.36
CA GLU A 199 -2.61 -6.48 -15.50
C GLU A 199 -3.14 -5.28 -16.30
N ARG A 200 -3.68 -4.26 -15.61
CA ARG A 200 -4.30 -3.10 -16.26
C ARG A 200 -3.38 -1.88 -16.26
N HIS A 201 -3.10 -1.31 -17.42
CA HIS A 201 -2.29 -0.10 -17.58
C HIS A 201 -3.15 1.12 -17.92
N ARG A 202 -2.65 2.32 -17.58
CA ARG A 202 -3.19 3.63 -17.96
C ARG A 202 -2.09 4.69 -17.87
N HIS A 203 -1.12 4.66 -18.78
CA HIS A 203 0.04 5.57 -18.77
C HIS A 203 0.64 5.75 -20.18
N ARG A 204 1.58 6.71 -20.34
CA ARG A 204 2.24 7.04 -21.63
C ARG A 204 3.77 6.95 -21.59
N TYR A 205 4.33 7.09 -20.41
CA TYR A 205 5.76 7.22 -20.18
C TYR A 205 6.34 5.91 -19.65
N GLU A 206 7.48 5.51 -20.19
CA GLU A 206 8.16 4.25 -19.85
C GLU A 206 9.58 4.56 -19.36
N VAL A 207 10.22 3.58 -18.72
CA VAL A 207 11.66 3.64 -18.46
C VAL A 207 12.42 3.63 -19.79
N ASN A 208 13.34 4.58 -19.96
CA ASN A 208 14.13 4.69 -21.18
C ASN A 208 15.02 3.45 -21.37
N PRO A 209 14.83 2.64 -22.43
CA PRO A 209 15.59 1.41 -22.63
C PRO A 209 17.10 1.61 -22.76
N SER A 210 17.57 2.82 -23.12
CA SER A 210 19.01 3.11 -23.23
C SER A 210 19.75 3.14 -21.89
N HIS A 211 19.04 3.37 -20.78
CA HIS A 211 19.63 3.47 -19.43
C HIS A 211 19.39 2.23 -18.55
N VAL A 212 18.63 1.26 -19.06
CA VAL A 212 18.34 0.00 -18.36
C VAL A 212 19.61 -0.78 -18.00
N PRO A 213 20.62 -0.94 -18.88
CA PRO A 213 21.85 -1.66 -18.54
C PRO A 213 22.61 -1.05 -17.35
N GLU A 214 22.69 0.27 -17.26
CA GLU A 214 23.35 0.99 -16.16
C GLU A 214 22.58 0.81 -14.85
N LEU A 215 21.25 0.88 -14.89
CA LEU A 215 20.38 0.66 -13.74
C LEU A 215 20.43 -0.78 -13.21
N GLU A 216 20.39 -1.78 -14.11
CA GLU A 216 20.55 -3.20 -13.74
C GLU A 216 21.94 -3.47 -13.14
N LYS A 217 23.00 -2.91 -13.74
CA LYS A 217 24.38 -3.02 -13.25
C LYS A 217 24.57 -2.40 -11.86
N ALA A 218 23.84 -1.33 -11.53
CA ALA A 218 23.84 -0.70 -10.21
C ALA A 218 22.93 -1.40 -9.18
N GLY A 219 22.16 -2.42 -9.58
CA GLY A 219 21.41 -3.32 -8.68
C GLY A 219 19.89 -3.17 -8.71
N LEU A 220 19.33 -2.28 -9.54
CA LEU A 220 17.89 -2.16 -9.74
C LEU A 220 17.42 -3.17 -10.80
N LYS A 221 16.83 -4.29 -10.38
CA LYS A 221 16.44 -5.38 -11.28
C LYS A 221 15.12 -5.06 -11.99
N PHE A 222 15.08 -5.12 -13.32
CA PHE A 222 13.82 -5.14 -14.08
C PHE A 222 13.35 -6.58 -14.29
N VAL A 223 12.49 -7.05 -13.38
CA VAL A 223 12.08 -8.46 -13.31
C VAL A 223 10.87 -8.82 -14.19
N GLY A 224 10.18 -7.81 -14.72
CA GLY A 224 9.00 -7.98 -15.57
C GLY A 224 9.02 -7.00 -16.74
N LYS A 225 8.77 -7.51 -17.95
CA LYS A 225 8.83 -6.74 -19.20
C LYS A 225 7.58 -6.99 -20.05
N ASP A 226 7.26 -6.07 -20.96
CA ASP A 226 6.17 -6.30 -21.93
C ASP A 226 6.49 -7.43 -22.91
N THR A 227 5.50 -7.88 -23.68
CA THR A 227 5.68 -8.94 -24.69
C THR A 227 6.69 -8.61 -25.79
N SER A 228 7.07 -7.34 -25.97
CA SER A 228 8.14 -6.92 -26.89
C SER A 228 9.54 -6.90 -26.26
N GLY A 229 9.63 -7.07 -24.94
CA GLY A 229 10.87 -6.97 -24.16
C GLY A 229 11.44 -5.56 -24.03
N LYS A 230 10.74 -4.54 -24.55
CA LYS A 230 11.23 -3.15 -24.63
C LYS A 230 10.80 -2.29 -23.45
N ARG A 231 9.63 -2.55 -22.88
CA ARG A 231 9.09 -1.79 -21.74
C ARG A 231 9.37 -2.55 -20.46
N MET A 232 9.88 -1.83 -19.46
CA MET A 232 10.13 -2.39 -18.14
C MET A 232 8.92 -2.13 -17.25
N GLU A 233 8.24 -3.19 -16.81
CA GLU A 233 6.93 -3.09 -16.15
C GLU A 233 6.96 -3.43 -14.65
N VAL A 234 8.02 -4.09 -14.17
CA VAL A 234 8.26 -4.38 -12.76
C VAL A 234 9.72 -4.14 -12.39
N ILE A 235 9.96 -3.37 -11.34
CA ILE A 235 11.26 -3.23 -10.67
C ILE A 235 11.28 -3.91 -9.30
N GLU A 236 12.40 -4.53 -8.96
CA GLU A 236 12.74 -5.01 -7.62
C GLU A 236 14.15 -4.53 -7.25
N LEU A 237 14.37 -4.15 -5.98
CA LEU A 237 15.70 -3.82 -5.47
C LEU A 237 16.22 -4.96 -4.58
N SER A 238 17.46 -5.37 -4.80
CA SER A 238 18.15 -6.38 -3.98
C SER A 238 18.42 -5.87 -2.55
N ASP A 239 18.61 -6.78 -1.59
CA ASP A 239 18.95 -6.49 -0.18
C ASP A 239 17.96 -5.62 0.61
N HIS A 240 16.74 -5.45 0.09
CA HIS A 240 15.65 -4.70 0.69
C HIS A 240 14.43 -5.63 0.93
N PRO A 241 13.77 -5.60 2.11
CA PRO A 241 12.74 -6.59 2.48
C PRO A 241 11.52 -6.60 1.55
N TYR A 242 11.11 -5.43 1.07
CA TYR A 242 10.13 -5.29 -0.01
C TYR A 242 10.30 -3.92 -0.67
N PHE A 243 10.94 -3.84 -1.84
CA PHE A 243 10.97 -2.62 -2.66
C PHE A 243 10.53 -3.01 -4.07
N VAL A 244 9.26 -2.76 -4.37
CA VAL A 244 8.64 -3.15 -5.63
C VAL A 244 8.04 -1.92 -6.29
N GLY A 245 8.32 -1.73 -7.57
CA GLY A 245 7.61 -0.79 -8.42
C GLY A 245 6.92 -1.54 -9.54
N VAL A 246 5.70 -1.15 -9.91
CA VAL A 246 4.97 -1.72 -11.04
C VAL A 246 4.38 -0.62 -11.92
N GLN A 247 4.42 -0.82 -13.24
CA GLN A 247 3.92 0.15 -14.22
C GLN A 247 2.41 0.00 -14.51
N PHE A 248 1.82 -1.13 -14.13
CA PHE A 248 0.38 -1.37 -14.13
C PHE A 248 -0.30 -0.86 -12.85
N HIS A 249 -1.63 -0.93 -12.83
CA HIS A 249 -2.51 -0.58 -11.71
C HIS A 249 -3.09 -1.86 -11.04
N PRO A 250 -2.34 -2.52 -10.14
CA PRO A 250 -2.76 -3.78 -9.52
C PRO A 250 -4.04 -3.68 -8.69
N GLU A 251 -4.46 -2.48 -8.31
CA GLU A 251 -5.68 -2.25 -7.53
C GLU A 251 -6.95 -2.65 -8.28
N TYR A 252 -7.00 -2.49 -9.61
CA TYR A 252 -8.22 -2.71 -10.38
C TYR A 252 -8.63 -4.19 -10.47
N ILE A 253 -7.68 -5.12 -10.32
CA ILE A 253 -7.97 -6.56 -10.27
C ILE A 253 -8.07 -7.12 -8.84
N SER A 254 -7.78 -6.31 -7.81
CA SER A 254 -7.91 -6.70 -6.41
C SER A 254 -9.36 -7.06 -6.05
N ARG A 255 -9.57 -8.15 -5.30
CA ARG A 255 -10.90 -8.58 -4.81
C ARG A 255 -10.83 -8.96 -3.33
N PRO A 256 -11.92 -8.81 -2.54
CA PRO A 256 -11.89 -9.11 -1.10
C PRO A 256 -11.45 -10.55 -0.74
N LEU A 257 -11.73 -11.51 -1.63
CA LEU A 257 -11.39 -12.93 -1.45
C LEU A 257 -10.14 -13.36 -2.25
N LYS A 258 -9.56 -12.45 -3.05
CA LYS A 258 -8.31 -12.64 -3.80
C LYS A 258 -7.63 -11.25 -3.89
N PRO A 259 -6.92 -10.82 -2.82
CA PRO A 259 -6.22 -9.55 -2.82
C PRO A 259 -5.16 -9.52 -3.92
N SER A 260 -4.85 -8.33 -4.41
CA SER A 260 -3.85 -8.16 -5.46
C SER A 260 -2.43 -8.45 -4.91
N PRO A 261 -1.59 -9.26 -5.61
CA PRO A 261 -0.31 -9.72 -5.06
C PRO A 261 0.69 -8.62 -4.64
N PRO A 262 0.89 -7.50 -5.38
CA PRO A 262 1.77 -6.42 -4.92
C PRO A 262 1.30 -5.80 -3.59
N TYR A 263 0.00 -5.58 -3.44
CA TYR A 263 -0.58 -5.05 -2.20
C TYR A 263 -0.48 -6.06 -1.05
N MET A 264 -0.61 -7.35 -1.33
CA MET A 264 -0.36 -8.42 -0.34
C MET A 264 1.10 -8.42 0.11
N GLY A 265 2.05 -8.31 -0.82
CA GLY A 265 3.49 -8.25 -0.54
C GLY A 265 3.85 -7.09 0.37
N LEU A 266 3.38 -5.88 0.05
CA LEU A 266 3.60 -4.67 0.87
C LEU A 266 3.11 -4.87 2.30
N VAL A 267 1.87 -5.33 2.48
CA VAL A 267 1.28 -5.49 3.82
C VAL A 267 1.96 -6.62 4.59
N LEU A 268 2.26 -7.76 3.95
CA LEU A 268 3.00 -8.85 4.59
C LEU A 268 4.40 -8.42 5.03
N ALA A 269 5.10 -7.60 4.24
CA ALA A 269 6.40 -7.06 4.59
C ALA A 269 6.30 -6.06 5.75
N SER A 270 5.32 -5.16 5.71
CA SER A 270 5.02 -4.19 6.77
C SER A 270 4.71 -4.87 8.12
N CYS A 271 4.09 -6.05 8.09
CA CYS A 271 3.82 -6.86 9.28
C CYS A 271 4.95 -7.84 9.67
N GLY A 272 6.09 -7.87 8.96
CA GLY A 272 7.17 -8.85 9.19
C GLY A 272 6.82 -10.31 8.84
N ARG A 273 5.74 -10.56 8.09
CA ARG A 273 5.21 -11.91 7.79
C ARG A 273 5.53 -12.44 6.39
N LEU A 274 6.20 -11.66 5.54
CA LEU A 274 6.41 -12.00 4.13
C LEU A 274 7.22 -13.29 3.92
N ASN A 275 8.38 -13.43 4.57
CA ASN A 275 9.23 -14.61 4.42
C ASN A 275 8.48 -15.90 4.81
N GLY A 276 7.80 -15.89 5.96
CA GLY A 276 6.96 -17.00 6.41
C GLY A 276 5.71 -17.24 5.54
N PHE A 277 5.27 -16.30 4.70
CA PHE A 277 4.21 -16.54 3.71
C PHE A 277 4.76 -17.20 2.44
N LEU A 278 5.94 -16.75 1.96
CA LEU A 278 6.62 -17.31 0.81
C LEU A 278 7.05 -18.77 1.08
N LEU A 279 7.65 -19.05 2.24
CA LEU A 279 8.06 -20.41 2.65
C LEU A 279 6.89 -21.41 2.71
N ARG A 280 5.65 -20.94 2.93
CA ARG A 280 4.43 -21.77 2.93
C ARG A 280 3.80 -21.92 1.54
N GLY A 281 4.51 -21.55 0.46
CA GLY A 281 4.01 -21.61 -0.91
C GLY A 281 2.84 -20.66 -1.16
N CYS A 282 2.95 -19.43 -0.63
CA CYS A 282 1.94 -18.37 -0.75
C CYS A 282 0.55 -18.75 -0.22
N ARG A 283 0.52 -19.58 0.83
CA ARG A 283 -0.71 -19.95 1.57
C ARG A 283 -0.76 -19.19 2.89
N MET A 284 -1.89 -18.55 3.16
CA MET A 284 -2.16 -18.01 4.50
C MET A 284 -2.26 -19.18 5.49
N SER A 285 -1.66 -19.01 6.69
CA SER A 285 -1.71 -20.04 7.73
C SER A 285 -3.18 -20.39 8.06
N PRO A 286 -3.57 -21.67 8.06
CA PRO A 286 -4.83 -22.10 8.64
C PRO A 286 -4.83 -21.70 10.12
N ARG A 287 -5.80 -20.88 10.54
CA ARG A 287 -5.89 -20.46 11.94
C ARG A 287 -6.09 -21.69 12.85
N GLN A 288 -5.14 -21.94 13.74
CA GLN A 288 -5.52 -22.39 15.08
C GLN A 288 -6.27 -21.24 15.77
N LEU A 289 -7.23 -21.55 16.65
CA LEU A 289 -8.03 -20.53 17.34
C LEU A 289 -7.21 -19.64 18.32
N SER A 290 -5.96 -20.00 18.59
CA SER A 290 -5.02 -19.40 19.55
C SER A 290 -4.43 -18.04 19.16
N ASP A 291 -4.44 -17.68 17.87
CA ASP A 291 -3.95 -16.38 17.35
C ASP A 291 -4.71 -15.15 17.91
N VAL A 292 -5.75 -15.38 18.72
CA VAL A 292 -6.58 -14.35 19.37
C VAL A 292 -5.95 -13.80 20.67
N SER A 293 -4.91 -14.45 21.24
CA SER A 293 -4.31 -13.99 22.51
C SER A 293 -2.81 -14.21 22.74
N SER A 294 -2.03 -14.86 21.86
CA SER A 294 -0.59 -15.06 22.12
C SER A 294 0.29 -13.96 21.52
N SER A 295 1.00 -13.23 22.38
CA SER A 295 2.19 -12.44 22.04
C SER A 295 3.43 -13.30 22.22
N SER A 296 3.57 -14.31 21.35
CA SER A 296 4.75 -15.17 21.27
C SER A 296 5.27 -15.08 19.85
N GLU A 297 6.40 -14.44 19.68
CA GLU A 297 7.13 -14.39 18.41
C GLU A 297 7.64 -15.81 18.12
N GLU A 298 7.20 -16.40 17.00
CA GLU A 298 7.78 -17.64 16.51
C GLU A 298 9.12 -17.29 15.83
N GLU A 299 10.20 -17.22 16.62
CA GLU A 299 11.55 -17.27 16.07
C GLU A 299 11.75 -18.61 15.38
N VAL A 300 11.81 -18.58 14.04
CA VAL A 300 12.22 -19.74 13.25
C VAL A 300 13.74 -19.85 13.35
N HIS A 301 14.23 -20.68 14.27
CA HIS A 301 15.66 -21.00 14.32
C HIS A 301 16.12 -21.61 12.99
N GLU A 302 17.06 -20.92 12.36
CA GLU A 302 17.67 -21.33 11.10
C GLU A 302 18.62 -22.51 11.34
N SER A 303 18.13 -23.73 11.13
CA SER A 303 18.96 -24.93 11.16
C SER A 303 19.84 -24.97 9.91
N VAL A 304 21.07 -24.47 10.03
CA VAL A 304 22.10 -24.52 8.98
C VAL A 304 22.29 -25.98 8.53
N PRO A 305 22.12 -26.31 7.23
CA PRO A 305 22.44 -27.65 6.74
C PRO A 305 23.96 -27.84 6.77
N VAL A 306 24.42 -28.83 7.52
CA VAL A 306 25.83 -29.24 7.50
C VAL A 306 26.14 -29.83 6.13
N CYS A 307 26.99 -29.15 5.36
CA CYS A 307 27.56 -29.70 4.14
C CYS A 307 28.35 -30.97 4.47
N VAL A 308 27.96 -32.09 3.89
CA VAL A 308 28.77 -33.32 3.88
C VAL A 308 29.54 -33.31 2.56
N GLU A 309 30.85 -33.09 2.62
CA GLU A 309 31.71 -33.35 1.47
C GLU A 309 31.92 -34.87 1.34
N GLU A 310 31.67 -35.41 0.15
CA GLU A 310 31.97 -36.80 -0.17
C GLU A 310 33.40 -36.92 -0.67
N ASP A 311 34.25 -37.61 0.09
CA ASP A 311 35.61 -37.93 -0.34
C ASP A 311 35.64 -39.27 -1.11
N ALA A 312 36.55 -39.39 -2.07
CA ALA A 312 36.43 -40.31 -3.21
C ALA A 312 36.74 -41.80 -2.94
N THR A 313 36.17 -42.40 -1.88
CA THR A 313 36.27 -43.86 -1.59
C THR A 313 35.01 -44.53 -1.03
N GLY A 314 33.92 -43.79 -0.73
CA GLY A 314 32.58 -44.39 -0.56
C GLY A 314 32.36 -45.31 0.65
N VAL A 315 32.93 -45.00 1.82
CA VAL A 315 32.66 -45.72 3.08
C VAL A 315 32.34 -44.73 4.23
N PRO A 316 31.25 -44.89 5.00
CA PRO A 316 30.87 -43.94 6.04
C PRO A 316 31.70 -44.08 7.33
N VAL A 317 32.30 -42.98 7.79
CA VAL A 317 33.01 -42.91 9.07
C VAL A 317 32.06 -42.46 10.19
N ARG A 318 32.12 -43.14 11.33
CA ARG A 318 31.24 -42.91 12.48
C ARG A 318 31.95 -42.05 13.53
N VAL A 319 31.60 -40.77 13.64
CA VAL A 319 32.17 -39.87 14.66
C VAL A 319 31.29 -39.86 15.91
N SER A 320 31.91 -40.12 17.07
CA SER A 320 31.26 -40.16 18.38
C SER A 320 31.15 -38.76 19.00
N GLY A 321 29.94 -38.38 19.45
CA GLY A 321 29.74 -37.19 20.28
C GLY A 321 30.22 -37.37 21.73
N PRO A 322 30.54 -36.29 22.46
CA PRO A 322 31.03 -36.36 23.84
C PRO A 322 29.93 -36.74 24.85
N SER A 323 30.35 -37.46 25.89
CA SER A 323 29.50 -38.01 26.95
C SER A 323 29.14 -37.01 28.05
N ARG A 324 27.99 -37.23 28.71
CA ARG A 324 27.61 -36.56 29.96
C ARG A 324 28.50 -37.02 31.13
N GLU A 325 29.01 -36.07 31.90
CA GLU A 325 29.35 -36.27 33.31
C GLU A 325 28.68 -35.20 34.18
N SER A 326 28.59 -35.46 35.48
CA SER A 326 27.68 -34.77 36.40
C SER A 326 28.36 -34.45 37.74
N VAL A 327 28.29 -33.19 38.19
CA VAL A 327 28.65 -32.77 39.56
C VAL A 327 27.60 -31.78 40.08
N LYS A 328 27.34 -31.78 41.40
CA LYS A 328 26.27 -31.02 42.09
C LYS A 328 26.83 -29.81 42.87
N HIS A 329 25.98 -28.79 43.04
CA HIS A 329 25.88 -27.77 44.11
C HIS A 329 27.06 -27.55 45.09
N HIS A 330 27.44 -26.29 45.28
CA HIS A 330 27.23 -25.59 46.58
C HIS A 330 27.27 -24.05 46.45
N ASP A 331 26.49 -23.36 47.28
CA ASP A 331 26.57 -21.91 47.55
C ASP A 331 27.76 -21.58 48.47
N LEU A 332 28.25 -20.32 48.46
CA LEU A 332 28.59 -19.52 49.66
C LEU A 332 29.17 -18.10 49.33
N HIS A 333 28.38 -17.07 49.68
CA HIS A 333 28.70 -15.79 50.35
C HIS A 333 30.09 -15.08 50.30
N HIS A 334 30.01 -13.72 50.28
CA HIS A 334 30.93 -12.71 50.88
C HIS A 334 32.35 -12.57 50.27
N GLU A 335 33.03 -11.42 50.14
CA GLU A 335 32.87 -9.97 50.44
C GLU A 335 33.42 -9.15 49.23
N LEU A 336 33.04 -7.90 48.96
CA LEU A 336 33.59 -6.69 49.62
C LEU A 336 32.77 -5.41 49.28
N HIS A 337 32.60 -4.57 50.31
CA HIS A 337 32.14 -3.17 50.27
C HIS A 337 33.21 -2.23 49.60
N HIS A 338 33.11 -0.90 49.40
CA HIS A 338 32.21 0.25 49.68
C HIS A 338 32.64 1.37 48.66
N ASP A 339 32.02 2.55 48.46
CA ASP A 339 30.81 3.22 48.97
C ASP A 339 30.29 4.27 47.95
N LEU A 340 29.04 4.74 48.10
CA LEU A 340 28.63 6.16 48.13
C LEU A 340 27.09 6.29 48.06
N HIS A 341 26.44 6.52 49.20
CA HIS A 341 25.02 6.86 49.34
C HIS A 341 24.83 8.27 49.95
N HIS A 342 23.56 8.73 50.00
CA HIS A 342 23.00 9.98 50.54
C HIS A 342 22.82 11.13 49.51
N THR A 343 21.70 11.86 49.42
CA THR A 343 20.32 11.79 49.99
C THR A 343 19.43 12.71 49.10
N SER A 344 18.10 12.86 49.17
CA SER A 344 17.06 12.59 50.19
C SER A 344 15.67 12.54 49.54
N HIS A 345 14.76 11.73 50.08
CA HIS A 345 13.32 12.00 50.02
C HIS A 345 12.92 12.87 51.21
N HIS A 346 11.95 13.78 51.03
CA HIS A 346 10.96 14.09 52.07
C HIS A 346 9.67 14.65 51.46
N ASP A 347 8.59 14.44 52.18
CA ASP A 347 7.19 14.66 51.83
C ASP A 347 6.78 16.14 51.90
N LEU A 348 5.62 16.45 51.33
CA LEU A 348 4.63 17.29 52.01
C LEU A 348 3.21 17.06 51.45
N HIS A 349 2.22 17.15 52.34
CA HIS A 349 0.82 16.83 52.12
C HIS A 349 -0.05 18.07 51.82
N HIS A 350 -1.27 17.81 51.34
CA HIS A 350 -2.54 18.51 51.63
C HIS A 350 -3.12 19.64 50.72
N THR A 351 -4.46 19.62 50.72
CA THR A 351 -5.48 20.55 50.18
C THR A 351 -5.79 20.42 48.67
N GLY A 352 -7.05 20.37 48.24
CA GLY A 352 -8.32 20.36 49.01
C GLY A 352 -9.54 19.90 48.20
N HIS A 353 -10.62 19.52 48.91
CA HIS A 353 -11.94 19.17 48.35
C HIS A 353 -12.62 20.37 47.66
N HIS A 354 -13.47 20.08 46.69
CA HIS A 354 -14.80 20.71 46.62
C HIS A 354 -15.83 19.81 45.94
N ASP A 355 -16.82 19.36 46.71
CA ASP A 355 -18.06 18.76 46.22
C ASP A 355 -19.04 19.85 45.72
N LEU A 356 -20.05 19.45 44.92
CA LEU A 356 -21.48 19.78 45.13
C LEU A 356 -22.41 19.17 44.05
N HIS A 357 -23.12 18.10 44.44
CA HIS A 357 -24.55 17.77 44.20
C HIS A 357 -25.22 17.65 42.81
N HIS A 358 -25.96 16.51 42.68
CA HIS A 358 -27.31 16.28 42.12
C HIS A 358 -27.68 16.80 40.69
N THR A 359 -28.47 16.09 39.88
CA THR A 359 -29.69 15.32 40.23
C THR A 359 -29.84 13.98 39.48
N SER A 360 -30.61 13.07 40.10
CA SER A 360 -31.09 11.83 39.51
C SER A 360 -32.52 11.98 38.97
N HIS A 361 -32.84 11.31 37.85
CA HIS A 361 -34.23 10.96 37.53
C HIS A 361 -34.35 9.48 37.16
N GLN A 362 -35.07 8.72 37.99
CA GLN A 362 -35.61 7.41 37.64
C GLN A 362 -36.93 7.59 36.88
N GLY A 363 -37.22 6.64 35.99
CA GLY A 363 -38.51 6.51 35.30
C GLY A 363 -38.66 5.10 34.77
N ALA A 364 -39.25 4.20 35.56
CA ALA A 364 -39.53 2.83 35.15
C ALA A 364 -40.93 2.74 34.55
N HIS A 365 -41.11 1.93 33.49
CA HIS A 365 -42.39 1.26 33.24
C HIS A 365 -42.19 -0.09 32.53
N SER A 366 -42.71 -1.13 33.18
CA SER A 366 -42.86 -2.49 32.67
C SER A 366 -44.16 -2.62 31.84
N GLY A 367 -44.16 -3.46 30.80
CA GLY A 367 -45.38 -3.74 30.03
C GLY A 367 -45.25 -4.91 29.06
N THR A 368 -45.41 -6.14 29.55
CA THR A 368 -45.61 -7.34 28.73
C THR A 368 -47.06 -7.47 28.27
N MET A 369 -47.33 -7.77 26.99
CA MET A 369 -48.33 -8.78 26.55
C MET A 369 -48.44 -8.92 25.02
N THR A 370 -48.29 -10.15 24.54
CA THR A 370 -49.01 -10.76 23.40
C THR A 370 -50.14 -11.65 24.00
N PRO A 371 -51.11 -12.25 23.26
CA PRO A 371 -51.12 -12.64 21.82
C PRO A 371 -52.47 -12.51 21.06
N GLY A 372 -52.52 -12.95 19.79
CA GLY A 372 -53.80 -13.27 19.11
C GLY A 372 -53.78 -13.39 17.57
N PHE A 373 -53.88 -14.64 17.07
CA PHE A 373 -54.46 -15.15 15.79
C PHE A 373 -55.07 -14.17 14.75
N SER A 374 -55.03 -14.42 13.42
CA SER A 374 -55.29 -15.69 12.70
C SER A 374 -54.84 -15.73 11.21
N ARG A 375 -54.76 -16.97 10.65
CA ARG A 375 -55.02 -17.49 9.25
C ARG A 375 -55.37 -16.52 8.11
N SER A 376 -55.16 -16.82 6.81
CA SER A 376 -54.57 -17.92 6.00
C SER A 376 -54.07 -17.29 4.66
N GLU A 377 -53.54 -17.92 3.61
CA GLU A 377 -53.65 -19.26 3.02
C GLU A 377 -52.53 -19.48 1.97
N ASP A 378 -52.26 -20.73 1.56
CA ASP A 378 -51.22 -21.09 0.56
C ASP A 378 -51.64 -20.82 -0.90
N TYR A 379 -50.68 -20.64 -1.82
CA TYR A 379 -50.48 -21.56 -2.96
C TYR A 379 -49.16 -21.33 -3.73
N ARG A 380 -48.67 -22.38 -4.43
CA ARG A 380 -47.46 -22.40 -5.28
C ARG A 380 -47.74 -22.94 -6.68
N SER A 381 -47.23 -22.28 -7.71
CA SER A 381 -46.82 -22.81 -9.03
C SER A 381 -45.93 -21.74 -9.70
N VAL A 382 -44.67 -21.91 -10.13
CA VAL A 382 -43.91 -22.96 -10.87
C VAL A 382 -43.97 -22.79 -12.41
N ALA A 383 -42.84 -22.33 -12.97
CA ALA A 383 -42.38 -22.39 -14.38
C ALA A 383 -43.18 -21.53 -15.42
N THR A 384 -42.65 -21.12 -16.59
CA THR A 384 -41.43 -21.44 -17.37
C THR A 384 -40.74 -20.18 -17.97
N CYS A 385 -39.60 -20.35 -18.68
CA CYS A 385 -38.84 -19.31 -19.39
C CYS A 385 -39.13 -19.25 -20.91
N ASN A 386 -38.57 -18.24 -21.59
CA ASN A 386 -38.40 -18.05 -23.06
C ASN A 386 -39.69 -17.61 -23.81
N ASP A 387 -39.71 -16.67 -24.78
CA ASP A 387 -38.74 -16.16 -25.75
C ASP A 387 -39.01 -14.67 -26.13
N ASP A 388 -38.04 -13.98 -26.74
CA ASP A 388 -38.19 -12.63 -27.35
C ASP A 388 -38.97 -12.70 -28.70
N PRO A 389 -39.61 -11.59 -29.15
CA PRO A 389 -38.97 -10.83 -30.24
C PRO A 389 -39.18 -9.30 -30.24
N ASP A 390 -38.12 -8.57 -30.60
CA ASP A 390 -38.13 -7.18 -31.09
C ASP A 390 -38.62 -7.08 -32.57
N PRO A 391 -38.92 -5.88 -33.12
CA PRO A 391 -39.47 -4.66 -32.53
C PRO A 391 -40.65 -4.09 -33.40
N PRO A 392 -41.17 -2.88 -33.09
CA PRO A 392 -41.33 -1.91 -34.17
C PRO A 392 -40.91 -0.46 -33.83
N SER A 393 -40.81 0.34 -34.89
CA SER A 393 -40.25 1.70 -34.97
C SER A 393 -41.15 2.85 -34.46
N ASP A 394 -40.49 3.93 -34.06
CA ASP A 394 -40.88 5.34 -34.18
C ASP A 394 -42.36 5.75 -33.98
N THR A 395 -42.60 6.47 -32.88
CA THR A 395 -43.45 7.67 -32.94
C THR A 395 -42.96 8.70 -31.93
N GLU A 396 -42.98 9.98 -32.33
CA GLU A 396 -42.66 11.10 -31.44
C GLU A 396 -43.71 11.22 -30.34
N ASP A 397 -43.31 11.56 -29.11
CA ASP A 397 -44.16 12.44 -28.32
C ASP A 397 -43.34 13.40 -27.44
N ARG A 398 -43.73 14.68 -27.48
CA ARG A 398 -43.14 15.73 -26.64
C ARG A 398 -43.91 15.80 -25.35
N LEU A 399 -43.25 15.79 -24.19
CA LEU A 399 -43.69 16.59 -23.05
C LEU A 399 -42.54 16.89 -22.07
N SER A 400 -42.67 18.00 -21.36
CA SER A 400 -41.60 18.70 -20.65
C SER A 400 -41.39 18.27 -19.21
N SER A 401 -40.14 18.24 -18.71
CA SER A 401 -39.78 18.90 -17.44
C SER A 401 -38.27 18.95 -17.13
N GLN A 402 -37.87 20.10 -16.57
CA GLN A 402 -36.72 20.37 -15.67
C GLN A 402 -35.32 19.80 -15.96
N ARG A 403 -34.42 20.73 -16.35
CA ARG A 403 -32.96 20.56 -16.27
C ARG A 403 -32.49 20.45 -14.81
N CYS A 404 -31.64 19.46 -14.53
CA CYS A 404 -30.67 19.51 -13.44
C CYS A 404 -29.25 19.36 -14.00
N ASN A 405 -28.58 20.49 -14.25
CA ASN A 405 -27.18 20.52 -14.71
C ASN A 405 -26.22 20.30 -13.52
N GLY A 406 -26.09 19.05 -13.07
CA GLY A 406 -25.01 18.62 -12.18
C GLY A 406 -23.89 17.96 -12.98
N LYS A 407 -22.90 18.73 -13.45
CA LYS A 407 -21.67 18.13 -14.00
C LYS A 407 -20.81 17.60 -12.85
N ILE A 408 -20.59 16.29 -12.81
CA ILE A 408 -19.47 15.70 -12.06
C ILE A 408 -18.19 16.08 -12.81
N LEU A 409 -17.36 16.93 -12.22
CA LEU A 409 -16.07 17.32 -12.80
C LEU A 409 -15.10 16.13 -12.76
N THR A 410 -14.40 15.90 -13.85
CA THR A 410 -13.24 15.01 -13.86
C THR A 410 -12.06 15.69 -13.16
N ALA A 411 -11.10 14.90 -12.64
CA ALA A 411 -9.93 15.44 -11.94
C ALA A 411 -9.10 16.41 -12.81
N GLU A 412 -9.12 16.24 -14.13
CA GLU A 412 -8.45 17.14 -15.09
C GLU A 412 -9.17 18.50 -15.25
N GLU A 413 -10.49 18.52 -15.11
CA GLU A 413 -11.28 19.77 -15.09
C GLU A 413 -11.14 20.51 -13.76
N ALA A 414 -10.92 19.78 -12.65
CA ALA A 414 -10.65 20.35 -11.35
C ALA A 414 -9.30 21.09 -11.28
N ASP A 415 -8.23 20.52 -11.86
CA ASP A 415 -6.92 21.18 -11.95
C ASP A 415 -7.03 22.50 -12.77
N LYS A 416 -7.70 22.49 -13.95
CA LYS A 416 -7.92 23.70 -14.77
C LYS A 416 -8.74 24.80 -14.07
N ALA A 417 -9.68 24.41 -13.20
CA ALA A 417 -10.46 25.35 -12.40
C ALA A 417 -9.66 25.97 -11.24
N HIS A 418 -8.59 25.32 -10.79
CA HIS A 418 -7.75 25.83 -9.70
C HIS A 418 -6.68 26.81 -10.22
N ASP A 419 -6.04 26.51 -11.36
CA ASP A 419 -5.03 27.38 -11.97
C ASP A 419 -5.62 28.73 -12.44
N SER A 420 -6.83 28.70 -12.98
CA SER A 420 -7.53 29.90 -13.47
C SER A 420 -7.92 30.89 -12.36
N ASN A 421 -8.07 30.42 -11.11
CA ASN A 421 -8.33 31.28 -9.95
C ASN A 421 -7.06 31.96 -9.39
N CYS A 422 -5.87 31.42 -9.65
CA CYS A 422 -4.61 32.02 -9.17
C CYS A 422 -4.11 33.19 -10.02
N LEU A 423 -4.61 33.38 -11.25
CA LEU A 423 -4.14 34.41 -12.18
C LEU A 423 -4.89 35.76 -12.10
N ASN A 424 -5.97 35.87 -11.31
CA ASN A 424 -6.85 37.05 -11.26
C ASN A 424 -6.78 37.87 -9.96
N ALA A 425 -5.67 37.79 -9.22
CA ALA A 425 -5.41 38.64 -8.05
C ALA A 425 -4.44 39.80 -8.36
N LYS A 426 -4.93 40.86 -9.03
CA LYS A 426 -4.24 42.16 -9.07
C LYS A 426 -4.84 43.11 -8.03
N PRO A 427 -4.03 43.79 -7.20
CA PRO A 427 -4.57 44.75 -6.22
C PRO A 427 -5.06 46.02 -6.93
N SER A 428 -6.27 46.45 -6.60
CA SER A 428 -6.82 47.74 -7.01
C SER A 428 -6.14 48.88 -6.23
N LYS A 429 -5.66 49.90 -6.95
CA LYS A 429 -5.23 51.16 -6.32
C LYS A 429 -6.47 51.97 -5.95
N SER A 430 -6.68 52.21 -4.65
CA SER A 430 -7.55 53.31 -4.19
C SER A 430 -6.81 54.64 -4.37
N GLY A 431 -7.47 55.60 -5.02
CA GLY A 431 -7.01 56.99 -5.02
C GLY A 431 -7.46 57.69 -3.75
N GLN A 432 -6.61 58.56 -3.21
CA GLN A 432 -7.02 59.66 -2.36
C GLN A 432 -6.67 60.97 -3.07
N HIS A 433 -7.64 61.87 -3.15
CA HIS A 433 -7.38 63.29 -3.35
C HIS A 433 -6.73 63.85 -2.09
N ASP A 434 -5.76 64.75 -2.26
CA ASP A 434 -5.81 66.08 -1.63
C ASP A 434 -4.73 67.00 -2.24
N SER A 435 -5.07 68.29 -2.35
CA SER A 435 -4.28 69.43 -2.88
C SER A 435 -3.97 69.43 -4.39
#